data_AF-A0A2T2NHA4-F1
#
_entry.id   AF-A0A2T2NHA4-F1
#
_cell.length_a   1.000
_cell.length_b   1.000
_cell.length_c   1.000
_cell.angle_alpha   90.00
_cell.angle_beta   90.00
_cell.angle_gamma   90.00
#
_symmetry.space_group_name_H-M   'P 1'
#
loop_
_entity.id
_entity.type
_entity.pdbx_description
1 polymer ?
#
loop_
_entity_poly.entity_id
_entity_poly.type
_entity_poly.pdbx_seq_one_letter_code
_entity_poly.pdbx_strand_id
1 'polypeptide(L)'
;MRVLNTYASIVEDYSTRTLTFDSDTLNAFAGVLTMLLNTIDSKSVGGLIDSLLDHCLLWTHDTQSPGPEPRRKKRFPSFSWAGW
;
A
#
# COMPACT_ATOMS: atom_id res chain seq x y z
N MET A 1 14.87 7.99 -4.66
CA MET A 1 15.09 6.90 -3.68
C MET A 1 14.33 7.08 -2.36
N ARG A 2 14.42 8.23 -1.64
CA ARG A 2 13.80 8.38 -0.30
C ARG A 2 12.28 8.16 -0.25
N VAL A 3 11.52 8.71 -1.21
CA VAL A 3 10.05 8.59 -1.25
C VAL A 3 9.58 7.15 -1.43
N LEU A 4 10.23 6.37 -2.30
CA LEU A 4 9.88 4.96 -2.53
C LEU A 4 10.15 4.09 -1.29
N ASN A 5 11.26 4.31 -0.59
CA ASN A 5 11.56 3.58 0.64
C ASN A 5 10.55 3.92 1.75
N THR A 6 10.19 5.20 1.89
CA THR A 6 9.16 5.63 2.84
C THR A 6 7.80 5.03 2.46
N TYR A 7 7.44 5.06 1.19
CA TYR A 7 6.21 4.42 0.69
C TYR A 7 6.17 2.92 1.02
N ALA A 8 7.23 2.18 0.71
CA ALA A 8 7.31 0.74 0.95
C ALA A 8 7.17 0.41 2.44
N SER A 9 7.87 1.15 3.30
CA SER A 9 7.74 1.00 4.77
C SER A 9 6.32 1.26 5.26
N ILE A 10 5.67 2.32 4.76
CA ILE A 10 4.30 2.65 5.17
C ILE A 10 3.30 1.60 4.67
N VAL A 11 3.48 1.05 3.48
CA VAL A 11 2.64 -0.03 2.95
C VAL A 11 2.79 -1.29 3.82
N GLU A 12 4.01 -1.69 4.16
CA GLU A 12 4.27 -2.86 5.00
C GLU A 12 3.70 -2.70 6.41
N ASP A 13 3.92 -1.54 7.02
CA ASP A 13 3.39 -1.23 8.35
C ASP A 13 1.85 -1.15 8.36
N TYR A 14 1.22 -0.91 7.22
CA TYR A 14 -0.24 -0.80 7.10
C TYR A 14 -0.89 -2.12 6.67
N SER A 15 -0.22 -2.92 5.83
CA SER A 15 -0.71 -4.22 5.36
C SER A 15 -0.89 -5.22 6.51
N THR A 16 -0.08 -5.10 7.56
CA THR A 16 -0.10 -5.93 8.77
C THR A 16 -1.16 -5.51 9.79
N ARG A 17 -1.85 -4.36 9.60
CA ARG A 17 -2.85 -3.87 10.55
C ARG A 17 -4.16 -4.62 10.45
N THR A 18 -4.77 -4.88 11.61
CA THR A 18 -6.15 -5.34 11.69
C THR A 18 -7.09 -4.15 11.80
N LEU A 19 -7.92 -3.94 10.79
CA LEU A 19 -8.94 -2.88 10.79
C LEU A 19 -10.28 -3.43 11.27
N THR A 20 -11.07 -2.61 11.97
CA THR A 20 -12.47 -2.95 12.30
C THR A 20 -13.30 -3.14 11.02
N PHE A 21 -13.08 -2.25 10.05
CA PHE A 21 -13.72 -2.31 8.73
C PHE A 21 -12.67 -2.44 7.65
N ASP A 22 -12.47 -3.68 7.27
CA ASP A 22 -11.49 -4.14 6.31
C ASP A 22 -11.74 -3.56 4.89
N SER A 23 -12.96 -3.06 4.62
CA SER A 23 -13.32 -2.31 3.40
C SER A 23 -12.68 -0.93 3.32
N ASP A 24 -12.29 -0.34 4.46
CA ASP A 24 -11.81 1.04 4.53
C ASP A 24 -10.30 1.14 4.32
N THR A 25 -9.59 0.03 4.06
CA THR A 25 -8.13 -0.03 3.93
C THR A 25 -7.57 1.09 3.05
N LEU A 26 -8.09 1.26 1.83
CA LEU A 26 -7.58 2.30 0.92
C LEU A 26 -7.99 3.72 1.34
N ASN A 27 -9.20 3.90 1.86
CA ASN A 27 -9.67 5.22 2.31
C ASN A 27 -8.88 5.71 3.53
N ALA A 28 -8.64 4.84 4.50
CA ALA A 28 -7.87 5.17 5.69
C ALA A 28 -6.37 5.31 5.36
N PHE A 29 -5.84 4.51 4.43
CA PHE A 29 -4.47 4.66 3.94
C PHE A 29 -4.24 5.96 3.17
N ALA A 30 -5.23 6.43 2.41
CA ALA A 30 -5.12 7.67 1.62
C ALA A 30 -4.72 8.88 2.47
N GLY A 31 -5.20 8.96 3.72
CA GLY A 31 -4.80 10.01 4.65
C GLY A 31 -3.30 9.98 4.98
N VAL A 32 -2.73 8.79 5.15
CA VAL A 32 -1.29 8.61 5.39
C VAL A 32 -0.49 8.93 4.12
N LEU A 33 -0.93 8.41 2.97
CA LEU A 33 -0.24 8.55 1.68
C LEU A 33 -0.21 10.01 1.19
N THR A 34 -1.21 10.82 1.54
CA THR A 34 -1.34 12.23 1.12
C THR A 34 -0.08 13.06 1.40
N MET A 35 0.59 12.83 2.53
CA MET A 35 1.84 13.53 2.86
C MET A 35 2.96 13.26 1.84
N LEU A 36 3.07 12.01 1.37
CA LEU A 36 4.05 11.65 0.34
C LEU A 36 3.65 12.23 -1.02
N LEU A 37 2.37 12.12 -1.38
CA LEU A 37 1.86 12.62 -2.67
C LEU A 37 2.11 14.11 -2.85
N ASN A 38 1.88 14.91 -1.80
CA ASN A 38 2.12 16.34 -1.82
C ASN A 38 3.61 16.70 -2.01
N THR A 39 4.53 15.83 -1.62
CA THR A 39 5.97 16.06 -1.76
C THR A 39 6.45 15.93 -3.21
N ILE A 40 5.72 15.17 -4.04
CA ILE A 40 6.11 14.82 -5.41
C ILE A 40 5.06 15.22 -6.45
N ASP A 41 4.08 16.04 -6.07
CA ASP A 41 2.95 16.48 -6.89
C ASP A 41 2.31 15.33 -7.68
N SER A 42 1.85 14.32 -6.94
CA SER A 42 1.32 13.08 -7.52
C SER A 42 -0.05 12.73 -6.97
N LYS A 43 -0.64 11.66 -7.51
CA LYS A 43 -1.94 11.11 -7.11
C LYS A 43 -1.79 9.66 -6.69
N SER A 44 -2.86 9.11 -6.10
CA SER A 44 -2.92 7.69 -5.79
C SER A 44 -3.85 6.93 -6.72
N VAL A 45 -3.43 5.72 -7.08
CA VAL A 45 -4.25 4.71 -7.73
C VAL A 45 -4.15 3.40 -6.96
N GLY A 46 -5.27 2.94 -6.37
CA GLY A 46 -5.30 1.69 -5.60
C GLY A 46 -4.30 1.64 -4.43
N GLY A 47 -4.02 2.78 -3.79
CA GLY A 47 -3.02 2.86 -2.72
C GLY A 47 -1.56 2.90 -3.18
N LEU A 48 -1.32 2.95 -4.50
CA LEU A 48 0.00 3.16 -5.12
C LEU A 48 0.18 4.64 -5.48
N ILE A 49 1.41 5.09 -5.70
CA ILE A 49 1.73 6.42 -6.21
C ILE A 49 1.71 6.39 -7.75
N ASP A 50 0.91 7.23 -8.38
CA ASP A 50 0.67 7.23 -9.84
C ASP A 50 1.94 7.53 -10.65
N SER A 51 2.66 8.60 -10.29
CA SER A 51 3.91 8.98 -10.98
C SER A 51 5.09 8.02 -10.77
N LEU A 52 4.96 7.03 -9.89
CA LEU A 52 5.96 6.01 -9.58
C LEU A 52 5.39 4.59 -9.68
N LEU A 53 4.33 4.43 -10.48
CA LEU A 53 3.52 3.22 -10.50
C LEU A 53 4.34 1.97 -10.84
N ASP A 54 5.24 2.08 -11.82
CA ASP A 54 6.16 1.02 -12.24
C ASP A 54 7.00 0.47 -11.07
N HIS A 55 7.47 1.34 -10.18
CA HIS A 55 8.22 0.95 -8.98
C HIS A 55 7.29 0.45 -7.87
N CYS A 56 6.13 1.08 -7.67
CA CYS A 56 5.16 0.68 -6.66
C CYS A 56 4.57 -0.73 -6.92
N LEU A 57 4.48 -1.14 -8.19
CA LEU A 57 4.02 -2.48 -8.58
C LEU A 57 5.02 -3.59 -8.23
N LEU A 58 6.29 -3.24 -7.96
CA LEU A 58 7.31 -4.20 -7.52
C LEU A 58 7.21 -4.52 -6.01
N TRP A 59 6.27 -3.90 -5.30
CA TRP A 59 6.03 -4.23 -3.89
C TRP A 59 5.63 -5.70 -3.72
N THR A 60 6.15 -6.31 -2.67
CA THR A 60 5.83 -7.66 -2.24
C THR A 60 5.77 -7.71 -0.72
N HIS A 61 4.90 -8.55 -0.17
CA HIS A 61 4.91 -8.85 1.26
C HIS A 61 6.24 -9.48 1.69
N ASP A 62 6.70 -9.17 2.89
CA ASP A 62 7.81 -9.91 3.50
C ASP A 62 7.33 -11.29 3.96
N THR A 63 7.58 -12.30 3.13
CA THR A 63 7.25 -13.70 3.44
C THR A 63 8.28 -14.37 4.35
N GLN A 64 9.36 -13.69 4.75
CA GLN A 64 10.35 -14.24 5.67
C GLN A 64 9.96 -14.03 7.13
N SER A 65 9.06 -13.07 7.39
CA SER A 65 8.54 -12.79 8.72
C SER A 65 7.46 -13.80 9.13
N PRO A 66 7.42 -14.29 10.39
CA PRO A 66 6.41 -15.23 10.84
C PRO A 66 5.03 -14.58 10.84
N GLY A 67 4.11 -15.11 10.02
CA GLY A 67 2.75 -14.60 9.88
C GLY A 67 1.90 -15.48 8.96
N PRO A 68 0.58 -15.24 8.91
CA PRO A 68 -0.28 -15.90 7.93
C PRO A 68 0.09 -15.46 6.51
N GLU A 69 0.17 -16.42 5.59
CA GLU A 69 0.38 -16.13 4.17
C GLU A 69 -0.67 -15.12 3.65
N PRO A 70 -0.25 -14.12 2.87
CA PRO A 70 -1.15 -13.17 2.21
C PRO A 70 -2.25 -13.90 1.43
N ARG A 71 -3.50 -13.48 1.61
CA ARG A 71 -4.66 -14.08 0.93
C ARG A 71 -5.41 -13.03 0.16
N ARG A 72 -5.81 -13.40 -1.06
CA ARG A 72 -6.50 -12.49 -1.97
C ARG A 72 -7.80 -11.92 -1.39
N LYS A 73 -7.83 -10.61 -1.15
CA LYS A 73 -9.02 -9.79 -0.86
C LYS A 73 -9.66 -9.31 -2.17
N LYS A 74 -10.71 -10.01 -2.64
CA LYS A 74 -11.38 -9.75 -3.94
C LYS A 74 -12.02 -8.36 -4.09
N ARG A 75 -12.29 -7.66 -2.99
CA ARG A 75 -12.89 -6.31 -3.00
C ARG A 75 -11.94 -5.21 -3.49
N PHE A 76 -10.64 -5.50 -3.58
CA PHE A 76 -9.63 -4.56 -4.05
C PHE A 76 -9.05 -4.99 -5.41
N PRO A 77 -8.55 -4.03 -6.22
CA PRO A 77 -7.88 -4.31 -7.49
C PRO A 77 -6.71 -5.27 -7.32
N SER A 78 -6.40 -6.08 -8.35
CA SER A 78 -5.39 -7.13 -8.23
C SER A 78 -3.95 -6.67 -8.15
N PHE A 79 -3.68 -5.48 -8.66
CA PHE A 79 -2.38 -4.85 -8.61
C PHE A 79 -2.15 -4.05 -7.32
N SER A 80 -3.18 -3.87 -6.49
CA SER A 80 -3.07 -3.14 -5.22
C SER A 80 -2.56 -4.06 -4.12
N TRP A 81 -1.64 -3.57 -3.31
CA TRP A 81 -1.20 -4.25 -2.08
C TRP A 81 -2.38 -4.52 -1.13
N ALA A 82 -3.40 -3.66 -1.09
CA ALA A 82 -4.58 -3.88 -0.24
C ALA A 82 -5.37 -5.13 -0.64
N GLY A 83 -5.16 -5.62 -1.87
CA GLY A 83 -5.72 -6.87 -2.36
C GLY A 83 -5.05 -8.14 -1.84
N TRP A 84 -3.93 -8.04 -1.11
CA TRP A 84 -3.12 -9.20 -0.71
C TRP A 84 -2.79 -9.11 0.78
#